data_AF-A0A7V0XXD6-F1
#
_entry.id   AF-A0A7V0XXD6-F1
#
_cell.length_a   1.000
_cell.length_b   1.000
_cell.length_c   1.000
_cell.angle_alpha   90.00
_cell.angle_beta   90.00
_cell.angle_gamma   90.00
#
_symmetry.space_group_name_H-M   'P 1'
#
loop_
_entity.id
_entity.type
_entity.pdbx_description
1 polymer ?
#
loop_
_entity_poly.entity_id
_entity_poly.type
_entity_poly.pdbx_seq_one_letter_code
_entity_poly.pdbx_strand_id
1 'polypeptide(L)'
;MSAWIVVPGIISMLALLSAFLFNRSVVRKAQGNARMQELQGYIRSGAFTFMISEAKVMLITMAVIGALLWILFYWQIAVAFWIGALLSLAAG
;
A
#
# COMPACT_ATOMS: atom_id res chain seq x y z
N MET A 1 -21.38 21.98 1.15
CA MET A 1 -21.18 20.54 0.86
C MET A 1 -19.95 20.25 -0.01
N SER A 2 -19.47 21.18 -0.86
CA SER A 2 -18.25 20.99 -1.68
C SER A 2 -16.94 20.94 -0.89
N ALA A 3 -16.81 21.73 0.19
CA ALA A 3 -15.57 21.80 0.99
C ALA A 3 -15.17 20.45 1.62
N TRP A 4 -16.14 19.59 1.94
CA TRP A 4 -15.91 18.30 2.61
C TRP A 4 -15.26 17.25 1.71
N ILE A 5 -15.26 17.44 0.39
CA ILE A 5 -14.62 16.52 -0.59
C ILE A 5 -13.34 17.15 -1.13
N VAL A 6 -13.36 18.46 -1.39
CA VAL A 6 -12.21 19.19 -1.96
C VAL A 6 -11.04 19.23 -0.97
N VAL A 7 -11.30 19.46 0.32
CA VAL A 7 -10.24 19.53 1.33
C VAL A 7 -9.49 18.20 1.49
N PRO A 8 -10.17 17.05 1.71
CA PRO A 8 -9.48 15.76 1.74
C PRO A 8 -8.75 15.43 0.44
N GLY A 9 -9.36 15.74 -0.72
CA GLY A 9 -8.73 15.49 -2.02
C GLY A 9 -7.39 16.22 -2.19
N ILE A 10 -7.34 17.50 -1.80
CA ILE A 10 -6.09 18.28 -1.84
C ILE A 10 -5.06 17.73 -0.85
N ILE A 11 -5.48 17.36 0.36
CA ILE A 11 -4.58 16.80 1.37
C ILE A 11 -4.00 15.46 0.91
N SER A 12 -4.81 14.55 0.36
CA SER A 12 -4.33 13.28 -0.19
C SER A 12 -3.34 13.49 -1.33
N MET A 13 -3.59 14.47 -2.21
CA MET A 13 -2.66 14.79 -3.29
C MET A 13 -1.32 15.31 -2.76
N LEU A 14 -1.34 16.21 -1.77
CA LEU A 14 -0.13 16.72 -1.12
C LEU A 14 0.63 15.62 -0.37
N ALA A 15 -0.07 14.67 0.26
CA ALA A 15 0.53 13.53 0.94
C ALA A 15 1.24 12.58 -0.03
N LEU A 16 0.62 12.27 -1.18
CA LEU A 16 1.27 11.45 -2.21
C LEU A 16 2.49 12.15 -2.82
N LEU A 17 2.39 13.46 -3.05
CA LEU A 17 3.50 14.26 -3.56
C LEU A 17 4.65 14.32 -2.57
N SER A 18 4.38 14.50 -1.27
CA SER A 18 5.42 14.51 -0.24
C SER A 18 6.08 13.14 -0.07
N ALA A 19 5.31 12.05 -0.10
CA ALA A 19 5.84 10.69 -0.09
C ALA A 19 6.78 10.44 -1.29
N PHE A 20 6.40 10.90 -2.48
CA PHE A 20 7.24 10.79 -3.67
C PHE A 20 8.55 11.59 -3.54
N LEU A 21 8.49 12.83 -3.07
CA LEU A 21 9.68 13.68 -2.85
C LEU A 21 10.61 13.09 -1.79
N PHE A 22 10.06 12.55 -0.70
CA PHE A 22 10.83 11.90 0.35
C PHE A 22 11.53 10.64 -0.18
N ASN A 23 10.79 9.77 -0.87
CA ASN A 23 11.36 8.57 -1.49
C ASN A 23 12.50 8.93 -2.45
N ARG A 24 12.29 9.91 -3.34
CA ARG A 24 13.34 10.39 -4.26
C ARG A 24 14.56 10.94 -3.53
N SER A 25 14.36 11.63 -2.40
CA SER A 25 15.45 12.19 -1.60
C SER A 25 16.25 11.10 -0.89
N VAL A 26 15.60 10.04 -0.42
CA VAL A 26 16.25 8.90 0.25
C VAL A 26 17.03 8.05 -0.75
N VAL A 27 16.45 7.71 -1.90
CA VAL A 27 17.10 6.88 -2.94
C VAL A 27 18.38 7.50 -3.49
N ARG A 28 18.47 8.84 -3.47
CA ARG A 28 19.66 9.59 -3.92
C ARG A 28 20.82 9.58 -2.92
N LYS A 29 20.62 9.12 -1.69
CA LYS A 29 21.69 9.05 -0.69
C LYS A 29 22.67 7.93 -1.02
N ALA A 30 23.94 8.11 -0.65
CA ALA A 30 24.98 7.11 -0.87
C ALA A 30 24.64 5.82 -0.11
N GLN A 31 24.70 4.68 -0.81
CA GLN A 31 24.31 3.37 -0.27
C GLN A 31 25.38 2.72 0.63
N GLY A 32 26.47 3.44 0.93
CA GLY A 32 27.59 2.96 1.75
C GLY A 32 28.63 2.18 0.94
N ASN A 33 29.38 1.32 1.63
CA ASN A 33 30.44 0.51 1.04
C ASN A 33 29.89 -0.72 0.26
N ALA A 34 30.76 -1.42 -0.49
CA ALA A 34 30.36 -2.57 -1.32
C ALA A 34 29.68 -3.70 -0.52
N ARG A 35 30.15 -3.98 0.70
CA ARG A 35 29.56 -5.01 1.58
C ARG A 35 28.18 -4.59 2.11
N MET A 36 27.98 -3.30 2.39
CA MET A 36 26.68 -2.76 2.79
C MET A 36 25.66 -2.88 1.67
N GLN A 37 26.06 -2.62 0.42
CA GLN A 37 25.19 -2.78 -0.75
C GLN A 37 24.81 -4.25 -0.99
N GLU A 38 25.77 -5.16 -0.86
CA GLU A 38 25.53 -6.61 -0.96
C GLU A 38 24.52 -7.10 0.09
N LEU A 39 24.70 -6.71 1.36
CA LEU A 39 23.79 -7.05 2.46
C LEU A 39 22.39 -6.45 2.26
N GLN A 40 22.31 -5.18 1.84
CA GLN A 40 21.03 -4.54 1.51
C GLN A 40 20.30 -5.29 0.40
N GLY A 41 21.02 -5.82 -0.60
CA GLY A 41 20.47 -6.66 -1.65
C GLY A 41 19.79 -7.91 -1.09
N TYR A 42 20.47 -8.66 -0.22
CA TYR A 42 19.88 -9.84 0.41
C TYR A 42 18.65 -9.51 1.25
N ILE A 43 18.73 -8.46 2.09
CA ILE A 43 17.59 -8.02 2.92
C ILE A 43 16.39 -7.64 2.04
N ARG A 44 16.62 -6.85 0.98
CA ARG A 44 15.56 -6.42 0.05
C ARG A 44 14.92 -7.61 -0.65
N SER A 45 15.71 -8.58 -1.09
CA SER A 45 15.19 -9.79 -1.75
C SER A 45 14.34 -10.65 -0.82
N GLY A 46 14.77 -10.81 0.44
CA GLY A 46 14.03 -11.53 1.47
C GLY A 46 12.72 -10.83 1.82
N ALA A 47 12.78 -9.52 2.07
CA ALA A 47 11.59 -8.71 2.36
C ALA A 47 10.56 -8.77 1.22
N PHE A 48 11.00 -8.63 -0.03
CA PHE A 48 10.10 -8.71 -1.18
C PHE A 48 9.46 -10.10 -1.35
N THR A 49 10.22 -11.16 -1.09
CA THR A 49 9.68 -12.54 -1.12
C THR A 49 8.62 -12.75 -0.04
N PHE A 50 8.85 -12.22 1.16
CA PHE A 50 7.87 -12.23 2.24
C PHE A 50 6.61 -11.43 1.87
N MET A 51 6.76 -10.18 1.42
CA MET A 51 5.65 -9.31 1.03
C MET A 51 4.77 -9.93 -0.05
N ILE A 52 5.35 -10.56 -1.08
CA ILE A 52 4.57 -11.25 -2.13
C ILE A 52 3.79 -12.43 -1.53
N SER A 53 4.42 -13.18 -0.63
CA SER A 53 3.81 -14.35 -0.01
C SER A 53 2.65 -13.93 0.90
N GLU A 54 2.84 -12.88 1.69
CA GLU A 54 1.81 -12.26 2.52
C GLU A 54 0.66 -11.69 1.68
N ALA A 55 0.97 -10.95 0.61
CA ALA A 55 -0.03 -10.38 -0.28
C ALA A 55 -0.95 -11.44 -0.89
N LYS A 56 -0.43 -12.64 -1.21
CA LYS A 56 -1.26 -13.77 -1.66
C LYS A 56 -2.26 -14.22 -0.60
N VAL A 57 -1.81 -14.35 0.66
CA VAL A 57 -2.67 -14.74 1.78
C VAL A 57 -3.70 -13.65 2.09
N MET A 58 -3.29 -12.39 2.06
CA MET A 58 -4.19 -11.23 2.25
C MET A 58 -5.26 -11.17 1.16
N LEU A 59 -4.90 -11.38 -0.12
CA LEU A 59 -5.88 -11.38 -1.21
C LEU A 59 -6.97 -12.44 -1.04
N ILE A 60 -6.59 -13.65 -0.60
CA ILE A 60 -7.57 -14.71 -0.31
C ILE A 60 -8.48 -14.29 0.84
N THR A 61 -7.90 -13.71 1.89
CA THR A 61 -8.65 -13.26 3.07
C THR A 61 -9.62 -12.14 2.71
N MET A 62 -9.18 -11.16 1.92
CA MET A 62 -9.99 -10.07 1.37
C MET A 62 -11.14 -10.59 0.52
N ALA A 63 -10.91 -11.66 -0.27
CA ALA A 63 -11.96 -12.30 -1.06
C ALA A 63 -13.05 -12.92 -0.22
N VAL A 64 -12.68 -13.68 0.80
CA VAL A 64 -13.63 -14.31 1.71
C VAL A 64 -14.43 -13.25 2.48
N ILE A 65 -13.75 -12.26 3.06
CA ILE A 65 -14.42 -11.19 3.81
C ILE A 65 -15.32 -10.35 2.90
N GLY A 66 -14.85 -9.98 1.71
CA GLY A 66 -15.63 -9.21 0.73
C GLY A 66 -16.89 -9.96 0.28
N ALA A 67 -16.80 -11.27 0.06
CA ALA A 67 -17.96 -12.10 -0.26
C ALA A 67 -18.95 -12.19 0.92
N LEU A 68 -18.47 -12.34 2.16
CA LEU A 68 -19.31 -12.32 3.35
C LEU A 68 -20.04 -10.98 3.51
N LEU A 69 -19.34 -9.86 3.34
CA LEU A 69 -19.94 -8.53 3.41
C LEU A 69 -21.00 -8.29 2.33
N TRP A 70 -20.79 -8.86 1.14
CA TRP A 70 -21.78 -8.80 0.06
C TRP A 70 -23.08 -9.53 0.45
N ILE A 71 -22.98 -10.73 1.03
CA ILE A 71 -24.13 -11.57 1.37
C ILE A 71 -24.88 -11.02 2.59
N LEU A 72 -24.18 -10.54 3.62
CA LEU A 72 -24.78 -10.10 4.88
C LEU A 72 -25.38 -8.69 4.81
N PHE A 73 -24.83 -7.82 3.96
CA PHE A 73 -25.24 -6.41 3.89
C PHE A 73 -25.70 -6.04 2.48
N TYR A 74 -24.94 -5.18 1.79
CA TYR A 74 -25.25 -4.65 0.47
C TYR A 74 -23.97 -4.58 -0.38
N TRP A 75 -24.13 -4.65 -1.71
CA TRP A 75 -23.01 -4.67 -2.65
C TRP A 75 -22.10 -3.43 -2.54
N GLN A 76 -22.65 -2.26 -2.16
CA GLN A 76 -21.85 -1.03 -2.00
C GLN A 76 -20.80 -1.15 -0.89
N ILE A 77 -21.12 -1.84 0.20
CA ILE A 77 -20.20 -2.05 1.33
C ILE A 77 -19.07 -2.98 0.91
N ALA A 78 -19.40 -4.06 0.18
CA ALA A 78 -18.39 -4.97 -0.36
C ALA A 78 -17.44 -4.24 -1.30
N VAL A 79 -17.94 -3.46 -2.26
CA VAL A 79 -17.10 -2.71 -3.21
C VAL A 79 -16.21 -1.68 -2.50
N ALA A 80 -16.74 -0.94 -1.52
CA ALA A 80 -15.95 0.00 -0.73
C ALA A 80 -14.83 -0.72 0.06
N PHE A 81 -15.13 -1.88 0.64
CA PHE A 81 -14.14 -2.72 1.32
C PHE A 81 -13.04 -3.18 0.38
N TRP A 82 -13.39 -3.69 -0.81
CA TRP A 82 -12.41 -4.13 -1.81
C TRP A 82 -11.46 -3.02 -2.24
N ILE A 83 -12.00 -1.83 -2.53
CA ILE A 83 -11.19 -0.66 -2.92
C ILE A 83 -10.26 -0.26 -1.77
N GLY A 84 -10.78 -0.15 -0.55
CA GLY A 84 -9.98 0.23 0.62
C GLY A 84 -8.90 -0.78 0.96
N ALA A 85 -9.23 -2.07 0.94
CA ALA A 85 -8.28 -3.14 1.23
C ALA A 85 -7.17 -3.23 0.17
N LEU A 86 -7.50 -3.04 -1.12
CA LEU A 86 -6.49 -3.00 -2.19
C LEU A 86 -5.57 -1.79 -2.06
N LEU A 87 -6.11 -0.61 -1.72
CA LEU A 87 -5.32 0.58 -1.45
C LEU A 87 -4.40 0.38 -0.23
N SER A 88 -4.87 -0.30 0.82
CA SER A 88 -4.04 -0.64 1.98
C SER A 88 -2.92 -1.62 1.63
N LEU A 89 -3.20 -2.65 0.83
CA LEU A 89 -2.20 -3.61 0.38
C LEU A 89 -1.15 -2.93 -0.50
N ALA A 90 -1.57 -2.00 -1.37
CA ALA A 90 -0.66 -1.23 -2.22
C ALA A 90 0.20 -0.20 -1.45
N ALA A 91 -0.22 0.20 -0.25
CA ALA A 91 0.53 1.13 0.59
C ALA A 91 1.63 0.44 1.43
N GLY A 92 1.52 -0.86 1.66
CA GLY A 92 2.53 -1.69 2.34
C GLY A 92 3.63 -2.14 1.40
#